data_AF-E0UJ74-F1
#
_entry.id   AF-E0UJ74-F1
#
_cell.length_a   1.000
_cell.length_b   1.000
_cell.length_c   1.000
_cell.angle_alpha   90.00
_cell.angle_beta   90.00
_cell.angle_gamma   90.00
#
_symmetry.space_group_name_H-M   'P 1'
#
loop_
_entity.id
_entity.type
_entity.pdbx_description
1 polymer ?
#
loop_
_entity_poly.entity_id
_entity_poly.type
_entity_poly.pdbx_seq_one_letter_code
_entity_poly.pdbx_strand_id
1 'polypeptide(L)'
;MLLLVFVAALIFPLLFSLKSQAAEPRQLIALTQTIAYKPVGSGTLTLERGQKLGVAQVNPSGNWWIVDLASRAGRWKVKKEDVDFFYGNYPLDLPNWQGGDWVATIKAIISECKHFEISRNQCAYVIATAEAESNFAPVQEAWWLGEVWRKTNLRYWPWYGRGYVQLTWRFNYLKYERILGIKLTQNPDLASRPDIALYILLHGMTNGSFTGASLRNYINGSKTDYVNARRIINGMDRAGQIAGRARFWLSRLTVY
;
A
#
# COMPACT_ATOMS: atom_id res chain seq x y z
N MET A 1 49.27 -55.19 17.68
CA MET A 1 48.40 -54.00 17.79
C MET A 1 47.93 -53.70 16.37
N LEU A 2 46.73 -54.17 16.01
CA LEU A 2 46.30 -54.35 14.61
C LEU A 2 45.85 -53.05 13.93
N LEU A 3 46.31 -52.89 12.69
CA LEU A 3 45.81 -51.99 11.64
C LEU A 3 44.34 -52.34 11.26
N LEU A 4 43.52 -51.33 10.99
CA LEU A 4 42.27 -51.42 10.21
C LEU A 4 42.18 -50.19 9.30
N VAL A 5 42.44 -50.33 7.99
CA VAL A 5 41.48 -50.51 6.87
C VAL A 5 40.87 -49.20 6.37
N PHE A 6 41.21 -48.89 5.11
CA PHE A 6 40.55 -47.95 4.20
C PHE A 6 39.12 -48.40 3.86
N VAL A 7 38.14 -47.49 3.93
CA VAL A 7 36.97 -47.49 3.04
C VAL A 7 36.58 -46.04 2.71
N ALA A 8 36.46 -45.75 1.42
CA ALA A 8 36.03 -44.47 0.88
C ALA A 8 34.51 -44.26 1.05
N ALA A 9 34.08 -43.02 1.35
CA ALA A 9 32.71 -42.59 1.16
C ALA A 9 32.69 -41.15 0.62
N LEU A 10 32.46 -41.05 -0.69
CA LEU A 10 31.98 -39.85 -1.38
C LEU A 10 30.56 -39.55 -0.87
N ILE A 11 30.38 -38.45 -0.12
CA ILE A 11 29.05 -37.86 0.11
C ILE A 11 29.16 -36.34 0.02
N PHE A 12 28.53 -35.81 -1.02
CA PHE A 12 28.07 -34.44 -1.27
C PHE A 12 28.19 -33.45 -0.09
N PRO A 13 28.77 -32.25 -0.28
CA PRO A 13 28.41 -31.13 0.57
C PRO A 13 26.97 -30.75 0.26
N LEU A 14 26.11 -30.97 1.26
CA LEU A 14 24.74 -30.52 1.31
C LEU A 14 24.61 -29.12 0.72
N LEU A 15 23.75 -29.00 -0.29
CA LEU A 15 22.95 -27.82 -0.52
C LEU A 15 22.52 -27.29 0.84
N PHE A 16 23.06 -26.13 1.22
CA PHE A 16 22.41 -25.28 2.20
C PHE A 16 21.04 -24.96 1.62
N SER A 17 20.07 -25.80 2.00
CA SER A 17 18.65 -25.54 1.86
C SER A 17 18.46 -24.11 2.31
N LEU A 18 18.01 -23.26 1.37
CA LEU A 18 17.48 -21.94 1.65
C LEU A 18 16.63 -22.09 2.91
N LYS A 19 17.16 -21.59 4.03
CA LYS A 19 16.42 -21.48 5.28
C LYS A 19 15.08 -20.92 4.89
N SER A 20 14.05 -21.74 5.11
CA SER A 20 12.66 -21.33 5.03
C SER A 20 12.58 -19.96 5.65
N GLN A 21 12.34 -18.96 4.80
CA GLN A 21 12.04 -17.62 5.24
C GLN A 21 10.70 -17.80 5.94
N ALA A 22 10.74 -17.93 7.26
CA ALA A 22 9.56 -18.03 8.10
C ALA A 22 8.71 -16.82 7.74
N ALA A 23 7.63 -17.08 6.99
CA ALA A 23 6.75 -16.04 6.52
C ALA A 23 6.11 -15.43 7.77
N GLU A 24 6.35 -14.14 7.97
CA GLU A 24 5.57 -13.29 8.89
C GLU A 24 4.09 -13.71 8.85
N PRO A 25 3.37 -13.79 9.99
CA PRO A 25 1.98 -14.20 10.02
C PRO A 25 1.13 -13.16 9.27
N ARG A 26 0.95 -13.37 7.96
CA ARG A 26 0.09 -12.53 7.13
C ARG A 26 -1.35 -12.80 7.53
N GLN A 27 -2.14 -11.75 7.72
CA GLN A 27 -3.58 -11.87 7.87
C GLN A 27 -4.26 -11.45 6.57
N LEU A 28 -5.14 -12.28 6.05
CA LEU A 28 -6.14 -11.86 5.07
C LEU A 28 -7.26 -11.17 5.84
N ILE A 29 -7.67 -9.99 5.40
CA ILE A 29 -8.89 -9.32 5.83
C ILE A 29 -9.86 -9.22 4.67
N ALA A 30 -11.11 -9.62 4.89
CA ALA A 30 -12.17 -9.39 3.93
C ALA A 30 -12.64 -7.93 3.98
N LEU A 31 -12.47 -7.20 2.88
CA LEU A 31 -12.84 -5.78 2.78
C LEU A 31 -14.34 -5.58 2.57
N THR A 32 -14.99 -6.62 2.04
CA THR A 32 -16.42 -6.74 1.83
C THR A 32 -16.82 -8.17 2.17
N GLN A 33 -18.12 -8.40 2.38
CA GLN A 33 -18.62 -9.78 2.37
C GLN A 33 -18.32 -10.38 0.99
N THR A 34 -17.59 -11.49 0.96
CA THR A 34 -17.15 -12.15 -0.29
C THR A 34 -17.15 -13.67 -0.14
N ILE A 35 -17.02 -14.37 -1.26
CA ILE A 35 -16.92 -15.82 -1.30
C ILE A 35 -15.53 -16.18 -1.80
N ALA A 36 -14.81 -16.96 -1.01
CA ALA A 36 -13.61 -17.67 -1.43
C ALA A 36 -14.00 -19.04 -2.00
N TYR A 37 -13.32 -19.46 -3.06
CA TYR A 37 -13.61 -20.71 -3.78
C TYR A 37 -12.43 -21.67 -3.66
N LYS A 38 -12.67 -22.98 -3.68
CA LYS A 38 -11.56 -23.92 -3.88
C LYS A 38 -10.95 -23.69 -5.28
N PRO A 39 -9.61 -23.68 -5.42
CA PRO A 39 -8.99 -23.59 -6.74
C PRO A 39 -9.35 -24.78 -7.64
N VAL A 40 -9.66 -25.93 -7.03
CA VAL A 40 -10.10 -27.16 -7.68
C VAL A 40 -11.33 -27.68 -6.94
N GLY A 41 -12.40 -28.01 -7.66
CA GLY A 41 -13.68 -28.45 -7.09
C GLY A 41 -14.67 -27.31 -6.81
N SER A 42 -15.75 -27.60 -6.09
CA SER A 42 -16.91 -26.71 -5.89
C SER A 42 -17.01 -26.07 -4.49
N GLY A 43 -16.04 -26.31 -3.60
CA GLY A 43 -16.10 -25.80 -2.23
C GLY A 43 -16.07 -24.28 -2.16
N THR A 44 -16.91 -23.69 -1.30
CA THR A 44 -16.97 -22.25 -1.04
C THR A 44 -16.77 -21.95 0.45
N LEU A 45 -16.29 -20.75 0.74
CA LEU A 45 -16.15 -20.19 2.08
C LEU A 45 -16.60 -18.74 2.03
N THR A 46 -17.67 -18.41 2.76
CA THR A 46 -18.08 -17.02 2.94
C THR A 46 -17.13 -16.34 3.91
N LEU A 47 -16.62 -15.18 3.50
CA LEU A 47 -15.82 -14.29 4.32
C LEU A 47 -16.64 -13.06 4.64
N GLU A 48 -16.92 -12.84 5.91
CA GLU A 48 -17.65 -11.65 6.36
C GLU A 48 -16.77 -10.42 6.28
N ARG A 49 -17.38 -9.25 6.05
CA ARG A 49 -16.63 -7.99 6.04
C ARG A 49 -15.90 -7.78 7.37
N GLY A 50 -14.62 -7.45 7.30
CA GLY A 50 -13.73 -7.28 8.44
C GLY A 50 -13.18 -8.60 9.02
N GLN A 51 -13.64 -9.76 8.53
CA GLN A 51 -13.14 -11.05 8.99
C GLN A 51 -11.66 -11.19 8.65
N LYS A 52 -10.87 -11.50 9.68
CA LYS A 52 -9.43 -11.74 9.56
C LYS A 52 -9.14 -13.24 9.63
N LEU A 53 -8.27 -13.71 8.75
CA LEU A 53 -7.83 -15.09 8.70
C LEU A 53 -6.31 -15.13 8.57
N GLY A 54 -5.65 -15.98 9.36
CA GLY A 54 -4.21 -16.21 9.18
C GLY A 54 -3.92 -16.82 7.82
N VAL A 55 -2.80 -16.46 7.22
CA VAL A 55 -2.38 -16.87 5.88
C VAL A 55 -0.94 -17.36 5.92
N ALA A 56 -0.73 -18.59 5.48
CA ALA A 56 0.58 -19.20 5.36
C ALA A 56 1.28 -18.83 4.04
N GLN A 57 0.53 -18.72 2.93
CA GLN A 57 1.05 -18.40 1.60
C GLN A 57 0.05 -17.58 0.79
N VAL A 58 0.55 -16.72 -0.10
CA VAL A 58 -0.24 -15.90 -1.03
C VAL A 58 0.42 -15.94 -2.40
N ASN A 59 -0.33 -16.34 -3.42
CA ASN A 59 0.11 -16.36 -4.82
C ASN A 59 -0.88 -15.57 -5.70
N PRO A 60 -0.42 -14.64 -6.56
CA PRO A 60 -1.28 -13.96 -7.52
C PRO A 60 -1.71 -14.89 -8.67
N SER A 61 -2.96 -14.80 -9.11
CA SER A 61 -3.47 -15.49 -10.31
C SER A 61 -4.58 -14.67 -10.99
N GLY A 62 -4.24 -13.88 -12.01
CA GLY A 62 -5.18 -12.96 -12.66
C GLY A 62 -5.83 -12.00 -11.66
N ASN A 63 -7.17 -11.95 -11.65
CA ASN A 63 -7.98 -11.15 -10.71
C ASN A 63 -8.16 -11.81 -9.33
N TRP A 64 -7.44 -12.88 -9.05
CA TRP A 64 -7.57 -13.66 -7.81
C TRP A 64 -6.26 -13.76 -7.05
N TRP A 65 -6.37 -13.86 -5.73
CA TRP A 65 -5.34 -14.41 -4.86
C TRP A 65 -5.62 -15.88 -4.63
N ILE A 66 -4.59 -16.70 -4.75
CA ILE A 66 -4.57 -18.06 -4.22
C ILE A 66 -3.89 -17.99 -2.86
N VAL A 67 -4.67 -18.23 -1.80
CA VAL A 67 -4.25 -18.12 -0.41
C VAL A 67 -4.26 -19.49 0.24
N ASP A 68 -3.21 -19.79 0.98
CA ASP A 68 -3.19 -20.92 1.90
C ASP A 68 -3.55 -20.38 3.27
N LEU A 69 -4.79 -20.55 3.70
CA LEU A 69 -5.25 -20.12 5.02
C LEU A 69 -4.60 -21.00 6.10
N ALA A 70 -4.15 -20.37 7.18
CA ALA A 70 -3.55 -21.05 8.33
C ALA A 70 -4.57 -22.00 9.01
N SER A 71 -4.08 -22.88 9.90
CA SER A 71 -4.93 -23.74 10.74
C SER A 71 -5.88 -24.69 9.98
N ARG A 72 -5.38 -25.36 8.93
CA ARG A 72 -6.08 -26.41 8.15
C ARG A 72 -7.30 -25.97 7.34
N ALA A 73 -7.62 -24.68 7.27
CA ALA A 73 -8.67 -24.16 6.38
C ALA A 73 -8.34 -24.42 4.88
N GLY A 74 -7.07 -24.60 4.55
CA GLY A 74 -6.61 -25.08 3.24
C GLY A 74 -6.47 -23.97 2.21
N ARG A 75 -6.30 -24.37 0.95
CA ARG A 75 -6.09 -23.45 -0.18
C ARG A 75 -7.40 -22.90 -0.71
N TRP A 76 -7.44 -21.59 -0.96
CA TRP A 76 -8.61 -20.86 -1.46
C TRP A 76 -8.23 -19.85 -2.53
N LYS A 77 -9.18 -19.56 -3.40
CA LYS A 77 -9.13 -18.56 -4.44
C LYS A 77 -10.11 -17.45 -4.07
N VAL A 78 -9.60 -16.24 -3.89
CA VAL A 78 -10.37 -15.09 -3.41
C VAL A 78 -10.09 -13.87 -4.28
N LYS A 79 -11.12 -13.08 -4.60
CA LYS A 79 -10.94 -11.95 -5.53
C LYS A 79 -9.98 -10.94 -4.93
N LYS A 80 -9.01 -10.47 -5.73
CA LYS A 80 -8.00 -9.51 -5.27
C LYS A 80 -8.61 -8.23 -4.72
N GLU A 81 -9.75 -7.87 -5.29
CA GLU A 81 -10.41 -6.62 -5.00
C GLU A 81 -11.27 -6.68 -3.73
N ASP A 82 -11.53 -7.90 -3.20
CA ASP A 82 -12.43 -8.14 -2.07
C ASP A 82 -11.68 -8.35 -0.75
N VAL A 83 -10.38 -8.58 -0.81
CA VAL A 83 -9.54 -8.87 0.37
C VAL A 83 -8.25 -8.09 0.34
N ASP A 84 -7.70 -7.84 1.51
CA ASP A 84 -6.37 -7.28 1.70
C ASP A 84 -5.52 -8.23 2.55
N PHE A 85 -4.21 -8.17 2.40
CA PHE A 85 -3.27 -8.87 3.26
C PHE A 85 -2.65 -7.85 4.20
N PHE A 86 -3.44 -7.47 5.19
CA PHE A 86 -3.13 -6.37 6.08
C PHE A 86 -2.23 -6.82 7.23
N TYR A 87 -1.38 -5.91 7.70
CA TYR A 87 -0.50 -6.06 8.87
C TYR A 87 -1.05 -5.34 10.13
N GLY A 88 -2.36 -5.06 10.23
CA GLY A 88 -2.92 -4.22 11.29
C GLY A 88 -4.40 -4.46 11.65
N ASN A 89 -4.88 -3.74 12.67
CA ASN A 89 -6.19 -3.99 13.28
C ASN A 89 -7.38 -3.26 12.62
N TYR A 90 -8.59 -3.83 12.77
CA TYR A 90 -9.86 -3.22 12.33
C TYR A 90 -10.76 -3.03 13.57
N PRO A 91 -11.54 -1.93 13.72
CA PRO A 91 -11.62 -0.79 12.80
C PRO A 91 -10.25 -0.15 12.59
N LEU A 92 -9.98 0.25 11.35
CA LEU A 92 -8.69 0.87 11.00
C LEU A 92 -8.47 2.07 11.91
N ASP A 93 -7.37 2.05 12.67
CA ASP A 93 -6.88 3.23 13.38
C ASP A 93 -6.42 4.25 12.34
N LEU A 94 -7.35 5.12 11.94
CA LEU A 94 -7.04 6.27 11.13
C LEU A 94 -6.10 7.21 11.90
N PRO A 95 -5.23 7.96 11.20
CA PRO A 95 -4.44 8.99 11.84
C PRO A 95 -5.34 9.94 12.64
N ASN A 96 -4.95 10.26 13.88
CA ASN A 96 -5.64 11.30 14.65
C ASN A 96 -5.26 12.69 14.10
N TRP A 97 -5.79 13.03 12.92
CA TRP A 97 -5.41 14.18 12.14
C TRP A 97 -6.63 14.91 11.57
N GLN A 98 -6.87 16.14 12.03
CA GLN A 98 -8.03 16.95 11.65
C GLN A 98 -7.70 18.02 10.59
N GLY A 99 -6.48 18.00 10.05
CA GLY A 99 -6.00 19.06 9.15
C GLY A 99 -5.33 20.21 9.91
N GLY A 100 -4.66 21.07 9.16
CA GLY A 100 -3.93 22.22 9.68
C GLY A 100 -3.18 22.94 8.57
N ASP A 101 -2.29 23.85 8.95
CA ASP A 101 -1.41 24.51 7.99
C ASP A 101 -0.38 23.52 7.39
N TRP A 102 0.45 24.02 6.47
CA TRP A 102 1.46 23.21 5.79
C TRP A 102 2.50 22.64 6.76
N VAL A 103 2.83 23.35 7.86
CA VAL A 103 3.79 22.88 8.87
C VAL A 103 3.18 21.71 9.67
N ALA A 104 1.94 21.86 10.12
CA ALA A 104 1.21 20.84 10.84
C ALA A 104 1.01 19.60 9.95
N THR A 105 0.71 19.79 8.66
CA THR A 105 0.59 18.70 7.70
C THR A 105 1.91 17.94 7.52
N ILE A 106 3.05 18.62 7.40
CA ILE A 106 4.37 17.96 7.32
C ILE A 106 4.63 17.15 8.59
N LYS A 107 4.34 17.70 9.78
CA LYS A 107 4.49 16.97 11.05
C LYS A 107 3.60 15.73 11.10
N ALA A 108 2.37 15.82 10.63
CA ALA A 108 1.45 14.68 10.54
C ALA A 108 1.98 13.61 9.58
N ILE A 109 2.50 13.99 8.40
CA ILE A 109 3.16 13.07 7.47
C ILE A 109 4.35 12.37 8.14
N ILE A 110 5.22 13.10 8.84
CA ILE A 110 6.38 12.52 9.54
C ILE A 110 5.92 11.53 10.62
N SER A 111 4.90 11.89 11.41
CA SER A 111 4.32 11.01 12.44
C SER A 111 3.81 9.71 11.83
N GLU A 112 3.05 9.79 10.73
CA GLU A 112 2.51 8.61 10.07
C GLU A 112 3.59 7.81 9.33
N CYS A 113 4.63 8.45 8.78
CA CYS A 113 5.78 7.72 8.26
C CYS A 113 6.41 6.83 9.35
N LYS A 114 6.54 7.34 10.59
CA LYS A 114 7.07 6.57 11.72
C LYS A 114 6.15 5.42 12.10
N HIS A 115 4.84 5.66 12.12
CA HIS A 115 3.83 4.64 12.39
C HIS A 115 3.88 3.51 11.35
N PHE A 116 4.08 3.82 10.07
CA PHE A 116 4.23 2.84 8.99
C PHE A 116 5.65 2.27 8.86
N GLU A 117 6.56 2.55 9.80
CA GLU A 117 7.97 2.13 9.77
C GLU A 117 8.70 2.52 8.46
N ILE A 118 8.27 3.62 7.84
CA ILE A 118 8.86 4.17 6.62
C ILE A 118 10.20 4.79 6.98
N SER A 119 11.24 4.52 6.19
CA SER A 119 12.58 5.06 6.44
C SER A 119 12.63 6.58 6.21
N ARG A 120 13.61 7.26 6.80
CA ARG A 120 13.83 8.71 6.59
C ARG A 120 13.90 9.08 5.10
N ASN A 121 14.60 8.27 4.30
CA ASN A 121 14.73 8.51 2.86
C ASN A 121 13.39 8.37 2.14
N GLN A 122 12.58 7.38 2.52
CA GLN A 122 11.25 7.20 1.96
C GLN A 122 10.30 8.32 2.39
N CYS A 123 10.32 8.71 3.67
CA CYS A 123 9.46 9.78 4.18
C CYS A 123 9.75 11.13 3.51
N ALA A 124 11.03 11.44 3.22
CA ALA A 124 11.39 12.62 2.43
C ALA A 124 10.69 12.65 1.06
N TYR A 125 10.52 11.48 0.42
CA TYR A 125 9.81 11.35 -0.84
C TYR A 125 8.28 11.46 -0.69
N VAL A 126 7.72 10.96 0.42
CA VAL A 126 6.30 11.16 0.75
C VAL A 126 5.98 12.64 0.91
N ILE A 127 6.79 13.38 1.65
CA ILE A 127 6.62 14.84 1.84
C ILE A 127 6.72 15.58 0.50
N ALA A 128 7.74 15.25 -0.31
CA ALA A 128 7.90 15.84 -1.65
C ALA A 128 6.70 15.56 -2.58
N THR A 129 6.09 14.39 -2.43
CA THR A 129 4.88 14.03 -3.19
C THR A 129 3.68 14.87 -2.73
N ALA A 130 3.41 14.96 -1.42
CA ALA A 130 2.31 15.77 -0.89
C ALA A 130 2.46 17.27 -1.24
N GLU A 131 3.70 17.77 -1.27
CA GLU A 131 3.99 19.11 -1.76
C GLU A 131 3.59 19.29 -3.24
N ALA A 132 4.04 18.36 -4.10
CA ALA A 132 3.85 18.48 -5.54
C ALA A 132 2.39 18.29 -5.98
N GLU A 133 1.67 17.36 -5.34
CA GLU A 133 0.30 17.00 -5.73
C GLU A 133 -0.73 17.97 -5.17
N SER A 134 -0.49 18.52 -3.97
CA SER A 134 -1.56 19.20 -3.23
C SER A 134 -1.11 20.43 -2.46
N ASN A 135 0.19 20.78 -2.53
CA ASN A 135 0.81 21.83 -1.74
C ASN A 135 0.45 21.72 -0.25
N PHE A 136 0.49 20.51 0.29
CA PHE A 136 0.15 20.16 1.67
C PHE A 136 -1.30 20.47 2.11
N ALA A 137 -2.23 20.61 1.17
CA ALA A 137 -3.65 20.75 1.48
C ALA A 137 -4.47 19.61 0.82
N PRO A 138 -5.44 18.98 1.50
CA PRO A 138 -6.20 17.86 0.95
C PRO A 138 -7.34 18.34 0.02
N VAL A 139 -7.00 19.14 -0.98
CA VAL A 139 -7.96 19.86 -1.83
C VAL A 139 -8.54 19.00 -2.95
N GLN A 140 -9.65 19.49 -3.51
CA GLN A 140 -10.25 18.96 -4.73
C GLN A 140 -9.53 19.53 -5.95
N GLU A 141 -9.33 18.70 -6.98
CA GLU A 141 -8.80 19.11 -8.27
C GLU A 141 -9.63 20.26 -8.86
N ALA A 142 -8.96 21.30 -9.36
CA ALA A 142 -9.61 22.46 -9.97
C ALA A 142 -10.75 23.07 -9.10
N TRP A 143 -10.58 23.10 -7.78
CA TRP A 143 -11.61 23.59 -6.85
C TRP A 143 -12.13 25.00 -7.18
N TRP A 144 -11.29 25.86 -7.76
CA TRP A 144 -11.63 27.24 -8.17
C TRP A 144 -12.46 27.37 -9.46
N LEU A 145 -12.57 26.31 -10.28
CA LEU A 145 -13.33 26.35 -11.55
C LEU A 145 -14.79 25.89 -11.40
N GLY A 146 -15.15 25.36 -10.23
CA GLY A 146 -16.50 24.87 -9.93
C GLY A 146 -16.85 23.50 -10.52
N GLU A 147 -17.98 22.97 -10.10
CA GLU A 147 -18.38 21.57 -10.37
C GLU A 147 -18.78 21.33 -11.84
N VAL A 148 -19.44 22.32 -12.47
CA VAL A 148 -19.83 22.23 -13.88
C VAL A 148 -18.60 22.06 -14.77
N TRP A 149 -17.54 22.82 -14.49
CA TRP A 149 -16.30 22.70 -15.24
C TRP A 149 -15.68 21.31 -15.10
N ARG A 150 -15.61 20.78 -13.86
CA ARG A 150 -15.08 19.41 -13.62
C ARG A 150 -15.88 18.35 -14.35
N LYS A 151 -17.22 18.42 -14.30
CA LYS A 151 -18.10 17.48 -14.99
C LYS A 151 -17.87 17.48 -16.50
N THR A 152 -17.63 18.65 -17.08
CA THR A 152 -17.41 18.80 -18.52
C THR A 152 -16.00 18.40 -18.97
N ASN A 153 -14.98 18.64 -18.15
CA ASN A 153 -13.58 18.54 -18.58
C ASN A 153 -12.84 17.32 -18.03
N LEU A 154 -13.29 16.71 -16.92
CA LEU A 154 -12.60 15.59 -16.29
C LEU A 154 -13.26 14.27 -16.69
N ARG A 155 -12.53 13.45 -17.46
CA ARG A 155 -12.98 12.14 -17.97
C ARG A 155 -13.41 11.16 -16.86
N TYR A 156 -12.92 11.35 -15.65
CA TYR A 156 -13.17 10.49 -14.49
C TYR A 156 -14.12 11.14 -13.48
N TRP A 157 -14.85 12.20 -13.84
CA TRP A 157 -15.91 12.75 -12.99
C TRP A 157 -16.93 11.65 -12.60
N PRO A 158 -17.40 11.59 -11.33
CA PRO A 158 -17.12 12.48 -10.20
C PRO A 158 -15.87 12.12 -9.37
N TRP A 159 -15.10 11.13 -9.78
CA TRP A 159 -13.90 10.62 -9.10
C TRP A 159 -12.61 11.36 -9.50
N TYR A 160 -12.68 12.69 -9.51
CA TYR A 160 -11.53 13.56 -9.72
C TYR A 160 -10.62 13.66 -8.49
N GLY A 161 -9.45 14.29 -8.66
CA GLY A 161 -8.40 14.32 -7.65
C GLY A 161 -8.88 14.89 -6.31
N ARG A 162 -8.61 14.16 -5.23
CA ARG A 162 -8.86 14.58 -3.84
C ARG A 162 -7.73 14.17 -2.91
N GLY A 163 -7.59 14.89 -1.79
CA GLY A 163 -6.62 14.59 -0.75
C GLY A 163 -5.17 14.93 -1.11
N TYR A 164 -4.24 14.54 -0.23
CA TYR A 164 -2.81 14.89 -0.35
C TYR A 164 -2.10 14.27 -1.55
N VAL A 165 -2.68 13.24 -2.16
CA VAL A 165 -2.10 12.49 -3.28
C VAL A 165 -2.91 12.63 -4.58
N GLN A 166 -3.96 13.46 -4.57
CA GLN A 166 -4.88 13.62 -5.71
C GLN A 166 -5.44 12.27 -6.22
N LEU A 167 -6.12 11.52 -5.34
CA LEU A 167 -6.73 10.24 -5.67
C LEU A 167 -7.77 10.42 -6.80
N THR A 168 -7.56 9.75 -7.94
CA THR A 168 -8.41 9.81 -9.13
C THR A 168 -8.94 8.44 -9.52
N TRP A 169 -10.02 8.42 -10.32
CA TRP A 169 -10.70 7.25 -10.88
C TRP A 169 -11.53 6.42 -9.91
N ARG A 170 -12.72 6.00 -10.38
CA ARG A 170 -13.67 5.18 -9.60
C ARG A 170 -13.04 3.96 -8.94
N PHE A 171 -12.17 3.24 -9.65
CA PHE A 171 -11.58 2.01 -9.14
C PHE A 171 -10.66 2.26 -7.93
N ASN A 172 -10.00 3.42 -7.85
CA ASN A 172 -9.19 3.79 -6.69
C ASN A 172 -10.08 4.23 -5.51
N TYR A 173 -11.15 4.96 -5.76
CA TYR A 173 -12.14 5.28 -4.72
C TYR A 173 -12.78 4.01 -4.15
N LEU A 174 -13.18 3.07 -5.02
CA LEU A 174 -13.73 1.78 -4.60
C LEU A 174 -12.72 0.96 -3.79
N LYS A 175 -11.45 0.96 -4.21
CA LYS A 175 -10.36 0.29 -3.49
C LYS A 175 -10.22 0.85 -2.07
N TYR A 176 -10.17 2.17 -1.91
CA TYR A 176 -10.07 2.78 -0.58
C TYR A 176 -11.38 2.74 0.22
N GLU A 177 -12.54 2.72 -0.43
CA GLU A 177 -13.81 2.44 0.25
C GLU A 177 -13.78 1.07 0.92
N ARG A 178 -13.24 0.08 0.20
CA ARG A 178 -13.09 -1.29 0.69
C ARG A 178 -12.06 -1.36 1.82
N ILE A 179 -10.87 -0.76 1.65
CA ILE A 179 -9.83 -0.73 2.68
C ILE A 179 -10.35 -0.06 3.95
N LEU A 180 -10.84 1.17 3.86
CA LEU A 180 -11.25 1.99 5.00
C LEU A 180 -12.59 1.54 5.60
N GLY A 181 -13.40 0.88 4.78
CA GLY A 181 -14.78 0.60 5.12
C GLY A 181 -15.70 1.83 5.14
N ILE A 182 -15.33 2.89 4.42
CA ILE A 182 -16.04 4.17 4.33
C ILE A 182 -16.58 4.31 2.91
N LYS A 183 -17.82 4.74 2.72
CA LYS A 183 -18.50 4.82 1.41
C LYS A 183 -17.99 5.94 0.49
N LEU A 184 -16.70 5.91 0.13
CA LEU A 184 -16.06 6.90 -0.74
C LEU A 184 -16.68 6.96 -2.15
N THR A 185 -17.23 5.86 -2.67
CA THR A 185 -17.87 5.89 -3.99
C THR A 185 -19.26 6.55 -3.96
N GLN A 186 -19.92 6.58 -2.81
CA GLN A 186 -21.18 7.30 -2.60
C GLN A 186 -20.94 8.75 -2.17
N ASN A 187 -19.88 9.00 -1.39
CA ASN A 187 -19.46 10.34 -0.98
C ASN A 187 -17.95 10.54 -1.24
N PRO A 188 -17.55 10.88 -2.48
CA PRO A 188 -16.15 11.07 -2.86
C PRO A 188 -15.42 12.14 -2.04
N ASP A 189 -16.12 13.15 -1.54
CA ASP A 189 -15.51 14.25 -0.78
C ASP A 189 -14.87 13.78 0.54
N LEU A 190 -15.26 12.61 1.04
CA LEU A 190 -14.60 11.97 2.18
C LEU A 190 -13.11 11.68 1.92
N ALA A 191 -12.68 11.51 0.67
CA ALA A 191 -11.26 11.36 0.33
C ALA A 191 -10.42 12.63 0.60
N SER A 192 -11.08 13.78 0.80
CA SER A 192 -10.45 15.03 1.24
C SER A 192 -10.46 15.22 2.76
N ARG A 193 -11.12 14.34 3.53
CA ARG A 193 -11.05 14.39 5.00
C ARG A 193 -9.59 14.16 5.43
N PRO A 194 -8.99 15.02 6.27
CA PRO A 194 -7.54 15.02 6.47
C PRO A 194 -6.95 13.68 6.93
N ASP A 195 -7.55 13.01 7.91
CA ASP A 195 -7.19 11.67 8.38
C ASP A 195 -7.25 10.60 7.27
N ILE A 196 -8.32 10.58 6.48
CA ILE A 196 -8.50 9.67 5.36
C ILE A 196 -7.46 9.95 4.28
N ALA A 197 -7.29 11.22 3.90
CA ALA A 197 -6.33 11.65 2.88
C ALA A 197 -4.89 11.28 3.27
N LEU A 198 -4.54 11.45 4.55
CA LEU A 198 -3.23 11.12 5.08
C LEU A 198 -3.02 9.60 5.06
N TYR A 199 -3.99 8.82 5.54
CA TYR A 199 -3.92 7.37 5.45
C TYR A 199 -3.75 6.88 4.00
N ILE A 200 -4.55 7.42 3.05
CA ILE A 200 -4.48 7.06 1.63
C ILE A 200 -3.08 7.33 1.06
N LEU A 201 -2.47 8.48 1.38
CA LEU A 201 -1.12 8.82 0.95
C LEU A 201 -0.10 7.78 1.44
N LEU A 202 -0.05 7.51 2.75
CA LEU A 202 0.96 6.65 3.35
C LEU A 202 0.76 5.18 2.96
N HIS A 203 -0.48 4.69 3.08
CA HIS A 203 -0.84 3.33 2.70
C HIS A 203 -0.55 3.07 1.22
N GLY A 204 -1.01 3.97 0.34
CA GLY A 204 -0.87 3.78 -1.10
C GLY A 204 0.56 3.78 -1.59
N MET A 205 1.41 4.66 -1.05
CA MET A 205 2.83 4.70 -1.40
C MET A 205 3.60 3.50 -0.85
N THR A 206 3.23 3.02 0.35
CA THR A 206 3.87 1.87 0.99
C THR A 206 3.53 0.55 0.31
N ASN A 207 2.27 0.38 -0.09
CA ASN A 207 1.76 -0.87 -0.66
C ASN A 207 1.68 -0.87 -2.19
N GLY A 208 2.00 0.26 -2.82
CA GLY A 208 1.87 0.43 -4.27
C GLY A 208 0.43 0.35 -4.75
N SER A 209 -0.52 0.80 -3.93
CA SER A 209 -1.94 0.64 -4.20
C SER A 209 -2.43 1.49 -5.37
N PHE A 210 -1.66 2.47 -5.85
CA PHE A 210 -2.05 3.32 -6.98
C PHE A 210 -1.70 2.69 -8.33
N THR A 211 -0.44 2.30 -8.52
CA THR A 211 0.11 1.82 -9.82
C THR A 211 0.68 0.40 -9.78
N GLY A 212 0.79 -0.20 -8.60
CA GLY A 212 1.57 -1.42 -8.34
C GLY A 212 3.02 -1.16 -7.93
N ALA A 213 3.53 0.06 -8.08
CA ALA A 213 4.88 0.44 -7.65
C ALA A 213 4.84 1.06 -6.24
N SER A 214 5.76 0.68 -5.37
CA SER A 214 5.81 1.09 -3.96
C SER A 214 7.14 1.76 -3.59
N LEU A 215 7.18 2.42 -2.41
CA LEU A 215 8.38 3.06 -1.87
C LEU A 215 9.59 2.12 -1.87
N ARG A 216 9.45 0.90 -1.35
CA ARG A 216 10.53 -0.11 -1.31
C ARG A 216 11.06 -0.55 -2.67
N ASN A 217 10.28 -0.41 -3.74
CA ASN A 217 10.76 -0.73 -5.08
C ASN A 217 11.86 0.23 -5.55
N TYR A 218 11.90 1.46 -5.04
CA TYR A 218 12.81 2.52 -5.50
C TYR A 218 13.72 3.07 -4.39
N ILE A 219 13.26 3.05 -3.15
CA ILE A 219 13.96 3.60 -1.99
C ILE A 219 13.96 2.54 -0.89
N ASN A 220 15.12 1.99 -0.59
CA ASN A 220 15.32 0.93 0.40
C ASN A 220 16.77 0.98 0.94
N GLY A 221 17.18 -0.04 1.71
CA GLY A 221 18.50 -0.06 2.34
C GLY A 221 19.71 -0.08 1.38
N SER A 222 19.53 -0.49 0.12
CA SER A 222 20.61 -0.55 -0.88
C SER A 222 20.53 0.51 -1.97
N LYS A 223 19.41 1.22 -2.11
CA LYS A 223 19.24 2.26 -3.13
C LYS A 223 18.26 3.35 -2.72
N THR A 224 18.47 4.55 -3.24
CA THR A 224 17.53 5.68 -3.13
C THR A 224 17.36 6.33 -4.51
N ASP A 225 16.36 5.87 -5.26
CA ASP A 225 16.03 6.35 -6.60
C ASP A 225 14.76 7.20 -6.58
N TYR A 226 14.92 8.47 -6.20
CA TYR A 226 13.80 9.41 -6.15
C TYR A 226 13.21 9.74 -7.53
N VAL A 227 13.96 9.58 -8.61
CA VAL A 227 13.45 9.91 -9.95
C VAL A 227 12.45 8.85 -10.38
N ASN A 228 12.83 7.57 -10.33
CA ASN A 228 11.91 6.50 -10.72
C ASN A 228 10.80 6.25 -9.70
N ALA A 229 10.94 6.73 -8.47
CA ALA A 229 9.87 6.70 -7.47
C ALA A 229 8.59 7.46 -7.92
N ARG A 230 8.65 8.30 -8.96
CA ARG A 230 7.44 8.94 -9.54
C ARG A 230 6.38 7.92 -9.95
N ARG A 231 6.84 6.73 -10.37
CA ARG A 231 6.03 5.57 -10.78
C ARG A 231 5.08 5.07 -9.71
N ILE A 232 5.30 5.43 -8.44
CA ILE A 232 4.39 5.10 -7.33
C ILE A 232 3.04 5.79 -7.50
N ILE A 233 3.03 7.04 -8.00
CA ILE A 233 1.83 7.89 -8.10
C ILE A 233 1.32 7.98 -9.54
N ASN A 234 2.22 8.22 -10.49
CA ASN A 234 1.88 8.46 -11.90
C ASN A 234 3.01 7.94 -12.80
N GLY A 235 3.06 8.30 -14.09
CA GLY A 235 4.18 8.02 -14.99
C GLY A 235 5.48 8.71 -14.59
N MET A 236 6.14 9.41 -15.52
CA MET A 236 7.39 10.13 -15.24
C MET A 236 7.24 11.66 -15.22
N ASP A 237 6.00 12.15 -15.24
CA ASP A 237 5.74 13.59 -15.21
C ASP A 237 6.34 14.24 -13.96
N ARG A 238 7.07 15.35 -14.17
CA ARG A 238 7.82 16.12 -13.16
C ARG A 238 8.77 15.30 -12.28
N ALA A 239 9.15 14.09 -12.67
CA ALA A 239 9.96 13.18 -11.84
C ALA A 239 11.25 13.82 -11.31
N GLY A 240 11.98 14.55 -12.17
CA GLY A 240 13.20 15.25 -11.76
C GLY A 240 12.97 16.36 -10.73
N GLN A 241 11.87 17.12 -10.87
CA GLN A 241 11.52 18.19 -9.93
C GLN A 241 11.16 17.61 -8.56
N ILE A 242 10.29 16.60 -8.52
CA ILE A 242 9.89 15.93 -7.28
C ILE A 242 11.09 15.24 -6.62
N ALA A 243 11.98 14.63 -7.41
CA ALA A 243 13.23 14.07 -6.88
C ALA A 243 14.13 15.13 -6.24
N GLY A 244 14.23 16.32 -6.84
CA GLY A 244 14.92 17.47 -6.26
C GLY A 244 14.29 17.90 -4.93
N ARG A 245 12.96 18.01 -4.86
CA ARG A 245 12.23 18.30 -3.62
C ARG A 245 12.44 17.22 -2.55
N ALA A 246 12.48 15.94 -2.93
CA ALA A 246 12.77 14.85 -1.99
C ALA A 246 14.16 14.97 -1.37
N ARG A 247 15.18 15.32 -2.16
CA ARG A 247 16.54 15.59 -1.64
C ARG A 247 16.55 16.78 -0.68
N PHE A 248 15.80 17.84 -1.00
CA PHE A 248 15.62 18.98 -0.11
C PHE A 248 14.98 18.55 1.22
N TRP A 249 13.87 17.81 1.19
CA TRP A 249 13.21 17.35 2.42
C TRP A 249 14.09 16.41 3.24
N LEU A 250 14.88 15.54 2.58
CA LEU A 250 15.83 14.68 3.27
C LEU A 250 16.85 15.48 4.09
N SER A 251 17.36 16.59 3.55
CA SER A 251 18.30 17.46 4.28
C SER A 251 17.64 18.24 5.42
N ARG A 252 16.32 18.45 5.38
CA ARG A 252 15.55 19.10 6.45
C ARG A 252 15.12 18.15 7.56
N LEU A 253 15.01 16.85 7.29
CA LEU A 253 14.67 15.82 8.29
C LEU A 253 15.87 15.49 9.20
N THR A 254 16.43 16.46 9.91
CA THR A 254 17.66 16.28 10.70
C THR A 254 17.49 15.36 11.92
N VAL A 255 16.27 15.25 12.45
CA VAL A 255 15.88 14.31 13.49
C VAL A 255 14.71 13.48 12.96
N TYR A 256 14.91 12.17 12.81
CA TYR A 256 13.90 11.22 12.35
C TYR A 256 13.87 10.01 13.28
#